data_AF-A0A485LV89-F1
#
_entry.id   AF-A0A485LV89-F1
#
_cell.length_a   1.000
_cell.length_b   1.000
_cell.length_c   1.000
_cell.angle_alpha   90.00
_cell.angle_beta   90.00
_cell.angle_gamma   90.00
#
_symmetry.space_group_name_H-M   'P 1'
#
loop_
_entity.id
_entity.type
_entity.pdbx_description
1 polymer ?
#
loop_
_entity_poly.entity_id
_entity_poly.type
_entity_poly.pdbx_seq_one_letter_code
_entity_poly.pdbx_strand_id
1 'polypeptide(L)' 'MKAEVDETKCGTVGLCVKICPEVFRFHPGSKKAYAMLPEVPPHLQAKCIEAAEKCPNDAIIIRY' A
#
# COMPACT_ATOMS: atom_id res chain seq x y z
N MET A 1 -2.52 -8.69 -10.40
CA MET A 1 -1.71 -8.13 -9.29
C MET A 1 -2.60 -7.69 -8.14
N LYS A 2 -2.34 -8.20 -6.94
CA LYS A 2 -3.04 -7.82 -5.71
C LYS A 2 -2.06 -7.14 -4.77
N ALA A 3 -2.49 -6.07 -4.11
CA ALA A 3 -1.71 -5.36 -3.11
C ALA A 3 -2.37 -5.55 -1.74
N GLU A 4 -1.56 -5.86 -0.74
CA GLU A 4 -1.97 -5.99 0.65
C GLU A 4 -1.02 -5.18 1.54
N VAL A 5 -1.50 -4.71 2.69
CA VAL A 5 -0.65 -4.04 3.69
C VAL A 5 -0.64 -4.89 4.95
N ASP A 6 0.55 -5.30 5.37
CA ASP A 6 0.79 -5.93 6.64
C ASP A 6 0.70 -4.88 7.76
N GLU A 7 -0.40 -4.89 8.49
CA GLU A 7 -0.63 -3.96 9.60
C GLU A 7 0.38 -4.12 10.73
N THR A 8 0.99 -5.29 10.91
CA THR A 8 1.99 -5.50 11.96
C THR A 8 3.29 -4.76 11.65
N LYS A 9 3.70 -4.76 10.38
CA LYS A 9 4.89 -4.04 9.89
C LYS A 9 4.62 -2.57 9.56
N CYS A 10 3.38 -2.18 9.34
CA CYS A 10 3.03 -0.82 8.96
C CYS A 10 3.38 0.19 10.09
N GLY A 11 4.46 0.95 9.88
CA GLY A 11 4.91 2.03 10.77
C GLY A 11 4.29 3.41 10.49
N THR A 12 3.17 3.49 9.78
CA THR A 12 2.43 4.75 9.54
C THR A 12 3.24 5.83 8.81
N VAL A 13 4.21 5.44 7.99
CA VAL A 13 5.09 6.38 7.30
C VAL A 13 4.34 7.25 6.29
N GLY A 14 3.30 6.70 5.65
CA GLY A 14 2.43 7.45 4.74
C GLY A 14 2.92 7.59 3.29
N LEU A 15 4.07 6.99 2.95
CA LEU A 15 4.58 7.00 1.57
C LEU A 15 3.64 6.28 0.59
N CYS A 16 3.05 5.15 0.99
CA CYS A 16 2.13 4.40 0.15
C CYS A 16 0.91 5.23 -0.27
N VAL A 17 0.32 5.96 0.67
CA VAL A 17 -0.82 6.86 0.43
C VAL A 17 -0.41 8.08 -0.40
N LYS A 18 0.86 8.51 -0.34
CA LYS A 18 1.38 9.60 -1.18
C LYS A 18 1.65 9.15 -2.62
N ILE A 19 2.17 7.94 -2.81
CA ILE A 19 2.57 7.40 -4.12
C ILE A 19 1.33 6.91 -4.89
N CYS A 20 0.46 6.14 -4.23
CA CYS A 20 -0.75 5.60 -4.84
C CYS A 20 -1.96 5.75 -3.90
N PRO A 21 -2.48 6.98 -3.71
CA PRO A 21 -3.69 7.24 -2.92
C PRO A 21 -4.94 6.53 -3.44
N GLU A 22 -4.93 6.14 -4.72
CA GLU A 22 -6.02 5.40 -5.36
C GLU A 22 -6.13 3.95 -4.83
N VAL A 23 -5.01 3.37 -4.37
CA VAL A 23 -4.95 1.99 -3.86
C VAL A 23 -4.77 1.97 -2.35
N PHE A 24 -3.94 2.83 -1.77
CA PHE A 24 -3.62 2.79 -0.34
C PHE A 24 -4.28 3.92 0.43
N ARG A 25 -4.85 3.59 1.60
CA ARG A 25 -5.36 4.57 2.57
C ARG A 25 -5.06 4.15 3.99
N PHE A 26 -5.13 5.11 4.90
CA PHE A 26 -5.16 4.83 6.33
C PHE A 26 -6.58 4.47 6.80
N HIS A 27 -6.67 3.51 7.69
CA HIS A 27 -7.91 3.17 8.37
C HIS A 27 -8.43 4.39 9.17
N PRO A 28 -9.73 4.72 9.08
CA PRO A 28 -10.32 5.77 9.90
C PRO A 28 -10.10 5.47 11.39
N GLY A 29 -9.46 6.41 12.11
CA GLY A 29 -9.18 6.25 13.55
C GLY A 29 -8.02 5.32 13.89
N SER A 30 -7.30 4.77 12.90
CA SER A 30 -6.11 3.95 13.12
C SER A 30 -4.92 4.50 12.36
N LYS A 31 -3.72 4.16 12.85
CA LYS A 31 -2.44 4.52 12.25
C LYS A 31 -2.01 3.50 11.18
N LYS A 32 -2.84 2.52 10.84
CA LYS A 32 -2.50 1.44 9.90
C LYS A 32 -3.05 1.73 8.51
N ALA A 33 -2.21 1.48 7.50
CA ALA A 33 -2.62 1.58 6.10
C ALA A 33 -3.23 0.26 5.62
N TYR A 34 -4.11 0.34 4.64
CA TYR A 34 -4.71 -0.79 3.94
C TYR A 34 -4.82 -0.50 2.45
N ALA A 35 -4.88 -1.57 1.65
CA ALA A 35 -5.21 -1.48 0.25
C ALA A 35 -6.74 -1.46 0.08
N MET A 36 -7.27 -0.39 -0.49
CA MET A 36 -8.70 -0.24 -0.82
C MET A 36 -9.12 -1.15 -1.97
N LEU A 37 -8.21 -1.41 -2.90
CA LEU A 37 -8.48 -2.23 -4.08
C LEU A 37 -7.85 -3.61 -3.91
N PRO A 38 -8.66 -4.69 -3.87
CA PRO A 38 -8.14 -6.06 -3.78
C PRO A 38 -7.41 -6.48 -5.05
N GLU A 39 -7.77 -5.90 -6.20
CA GLU A 39 -7.10 -6.09 -7.48
C GLU A 39 -6.61 -4.73 -8.00
N VAL A 40 -5.32 -4.64 -8.28
CA VAL A 40 -4.69 -3.40 -8.74
C VAL A 40 -4.80 -3.32 -10.26
N PRO A 41 -5.49 -2.29 -10.79
CA PRO A 41 -5.63 -2.15 -12.23
C PRO A 41 -4.27 -1.82 -12.89
N PRO A 42 -4.05 -2.21 -14.16
CA PRO A 42 -2.74 -2.15 -14.81
C PRO A 42 -2.05 -0.78 -14.74
N HIS A 43 -2.82 0.31 -14.88
CA HIS A 43 -2.30 1.67 -14.84
C HIS A 43 -1.82 2.12 -13.44
N LEU A 44 -2.21 1.41 -12.38
CA LEU A 44 -1.75 1.66 -11.00
C LEU A 44 -0.69 0.65 -10.53
N GLN A 45 -0.45 -0.43 -11.29
CA GLN A 45 0.50 -1.48 -10.87
C GLN A 45 1.91 -0.92 -10.66
N ALA A 46 2.39 -0.07 -11.58
CA ALA A 46 3.70 0.58 -11.43
C ALA A 46 3.81 1.42 -10.16
N LYS A 47 2.77 2.22 -9.84
CA LYS A 47 2.74 3.02 -8.60
C LYS A 47 2.69 2.15 -7.35
N CYS A 48 1.96 1.03 -7.38
CA CYS A 48 1.92 0.09 -6.27
C CYS A 48 3.25 -0.59 -6.02
N ILE A 49 3.97 -0.97 -7.08
CA ILE A 49 5.32 -1.53 -6.99
C ILE A 49 6.27 -0.50 -6.38
N GLU A 50 6.25 0.73 -6.87
CA GLU A 50 7.06 1.82 -6.31
C GLU A 50 6.73 2.05 -4.82
N ALA A 51 5.44 2.05 -4.46
CA ALA A 51 5.02 2.19 -3.06
C ALA A 51 5.59 1.06 -2.18
N ALA A 52 5.65 -0.17 -2.68
CA ALA A 52 6.21 -1.30 -1.96
C ALA A 52 7.73 -1.16 -1.79
N GLU A 53 8.46 -0.83 -2.85
CA GLU A 53 9.92 -0.61 -2.81
C GLU A 53 10.31 0.57 -1.92
N LYS A 54 9.47 1.61 -1.84
CA LYS A 54 9.70 2.78 -0.98
C LYS A 54 9.24 2.56 0.46
N CYS A 55 8.60 1.45 0.79
CA CYS A 55 8.16 1.19 2.16
C CYS A 55 9.36 0.78 3.02
N PRO A 56 9.78 1.59 4.01
CA PRO A 56 10.98 1.28 4.81
C PRO A 56 10.80 0.09 5.76
N ASN A 57 9.56 -0.40 5.91
CA ASN A 57 9.24 -1.53 6.79
C ASN A 57 8.82 -2.79 6.00
N ASP A 58 8.91 -2.77 4.67
CA ASP A 58 8.45 -3.86 3.79
C ASP A 58 7.02 -4.33 4.15
N ALA A 59 6.16 -3.36 4.48
CA ALA A 59 4.80 -3.63 4.93
C ALA A 59 3.82 -3.82 3.77
N ILE A 60 4.23 -3.57 2.53
CA ILE A 60 3.36 -3.71 1.35
C ILE A 60 3.72 -5.01 0.64
N ILE A 61 2.74 -5.90 0.54
CA ILE A 61 2.89 -7.21 -0.08
C ILE A 61 2.21 -7.17 -1.44
N ILE A 62 2.95 -7.49 -2.48
CA ILE A 62 2.44 -7.60 -3.85
C ILE A 62 2.40 -9.08 -4.24
N ARG A 63 1.24 -9.52 -4.73
CA ARG A 63 1.03 -10.87 -5.27
C ARG A 63 0.67 -10.78 -6.76
N TYR A 64 1.20 -11.69 -7.56
CA TYR A 64 0.99 -11.76 -9.00
C TYR A 64 -0.24 -12.59 -9.34
#